data_AF-A0A9D9IF22-F1
#
_entry.id   AF-A0A9D9IF22-F1
#
_cell.length_a   1.000
_cell.length_b   1.000
_cell.length_c   1.000
_cell.angle_alpha   90.00
_cell.angle_beta   90.00
_cell.angle_gamma   90.00
#
_symmetry.space_group_name_H-M   'P 1'
#
loop_
_entity.id
_entity.type
_entity.pdbx_description
1 polymer ?
#
loop_
_entity_poly.entity_id
_entity_poly.type
_entity_poly.pdbx_seq_one_letter_code
_entity_poly.pdbx_strand_id
1 'polypeptide(L)'
;MKKRASSIAILLALGFFILSLLVNTASGNSDKVAAKVSQRLEKRMDILERYMSEALATDHRKWLDLEGLPEDMVIYRYVYDTLQSWNNQFPVINDDIGSRLIFHRLSNLKGGLSSPLADVEETPGFINLGSKWYIVYYVTDYVSCKVIGGLEVENTFYTDVNSSENGASPVLKIPARFSIKTLDYTGGSAVYLDSEPMFKILAETRPDVPLMDASLLRWFALIFFSVAIVLYLWTHRGIRSYAVSLLVLFCMAVTAFLWGMRLQSSVSVFSPNVYADGRLFYSFGALLIVNTYIFLYILCTYINRKVFIRRALHSGKKFAMPFYAGFISVLLIATAAYIHLSLRSLIMNSNILLELYVWSNLSLNTLWVYLSYTALLFSILLLVQMLKPLVSGIYGLRYNVFSRKFLFVYAGLCALYFTVAAGNLGFKKEMDRLMIWTNRLAIDRDLGLELQLRSVEKNIANDPLFSTLAVDAANDGIILNRLTENYFNRIAQDYDISVTTCRDSELRPSSGRRPSVSSMESLEYFNRKLRTGTPVASNSRFI
;
A
#
# COMPACT_ATOMS: atom_id res chain seq x y z
N MET A 1 -27.81 -21.63 33.61
CA MET A 1 -26.88 -20.62 33.05
C MET A 1 -26.09 -21.11 31.84
N LYS A 2 -25.42 -22.28 31.86
CA LYS A 2 -24.50 -22.71 30.77
C LYS A 2 -25.13 -22.93 29.38
N LYS A 3 -26.34 -23.53 29.31
CA LYS A 3 -27.07 -23.66 28.03
C LYS A 3 -27.46 -22.30 27.44
N ARG A 4 -27.91 -21.37 28.28
CA ARG A 4 -28.25 -19.99 27.88
C ARG A 4 -27.01 -19.25 27.34
N ALA A 5 -25.83 -19.46 27.92
CA ALA A 5 -24.59 -18.82 27.47
C ALA A 5 -24.17 -19.21 26.05
N SER A 6 -24.31 -20.49 25.66
CA SER A 6 -24.03 -20.93 24.29
C SER A 6 -25.01 -20.30 23.29
N SER A 7 -26.31 -20.27 23.60
CA SER A 7 -27.32 -19.61 22.76
C SER A 7 -27.09 -18.10 22.62
N ILE A 8 -26.70 -17.41 23.70
CA ILE A 8 -26.37 -15.98 23.67
C ILE A 8 -25.15 -15.72 22.76
N ALA A 9 -24.11 -16.55 22.84
CA ALA A 9 -22.93 -16.40 21.99
C ALA A 9 -23.25 -16.63 20.50
N ILE A 10 -24.16 -17.56 20.17
CA ILE A 10 -24.65 -17.76 18.79
C ILE A 10 -25.46 -16.54 18.32
N LEU A 11 -26.35 -16.00 19.15
CA LEU A 11 -27.13 -14.81 18.83
C LEU A 11 -26.23 -13.59 18.58
N LEU A 12 -25.18 -13.42 19.40
CA LEU A 12 -24.19 -12.36 19.19
C LEU A 12 -23.41 -12.57 17.88
N ALA A 13 -22.95 -13.79 17.60
CA ALA A 13 -22.26 -14.10 16.35
C ALA A 13 -23.16 -13.82 15.12
N LEU A 14 -24.43 -14.21 15.19
CA LEU A 14 -25.41 -13.94 14.15
C LEU A 14 -25.69 -12.43 14.00
N GLY A 15 -25.82 -11.71 15.10
CA GLY A 15 -26.02 -10.26 15.11
C GLY A 15 -24.87 -9.51 14.45
N PHE A 16 -23.62 -9.84 14.79
CA PHE A 16 -22.43 -9.26 14.16
C PHE A 16 -22.32 -9.63 12.68
N PHE A 17 -22.69 -10.86 12.30
CA PHE A 17 -22.67 -11.27 10.90
C PHE A 17 -23.73 -10.52 10.06
N ILE A 18 -24.96 -10.41 10.55
CA ILE A 18 -26.03 -9.65 9.87
C ILE A 18 -25.65 -8.16 9.76
N LEU A 19 -25.13 -7.57 10.83
CA LEU A 19 -24.67 -6.19 10.84
C LEU A 19 -23.54 -5.96 9.83
N SER A 20 -22.62 -6.92 9.67
CA SER A 20 -21.57 -6.88 8.65
C SER A 20 -22.12 -6.88 7.22
N LEU A 21 -23.17 -7.66 6.96
CA LEU A 21 -23.82 -7.68 5.64
C LEU A 21 -24.50 -6.35 5.34
N LEU A 22 -25.16 -5.74 6.33
CA LEU A 22 -25.82 -4.43 6.18
C LEU A 22 -24.81 -3.32 5.84
N VAL A 23 -23.66 -3.28 6.54
CA VAL A 23 -22.60 -2.29 6.25
C VAL A 23 -22.01 -2.49 4.85
N ASN A 24 -21.85 -3.73 4.39
CA ASN A 24 -21.28 -4.02 3.07
C ASN A 24 -22.22 -3.67 1.89
N THR A 25 -23.53 -3.61 2.12
CA THR A 25 -24.49 -3.16 1.09
C THR A 25 -24.48 -1.64 0.85
N ALA A 26 -23.86 -0.86 1.75
CA ALA A 26 -23.80 0.59 1.63
C ALA A 26 -22.74 1.08 0.62
N SER A 27 -21.67 0.31 0.39
CA SER A 27 -20.58 0.65 -0.55
C SER A 27 -20.88 0.29 -2.01
N GLY A 28 -21.80 -0.64 -2.28
CA GLY A 28 -22.14 -1.11 -3.63
C GLY A 28 -23.13 -0.24 -4.42
N ASN A 29 -23.22 1.06 -4.13
CA ASN A 29 -24.25 1.94 -4.71
C ASN A 29 -23.70 2.96 -5.73
N SER A 30 -22.42 2.88 -6.10
CA SER A 30 -21.79 3.80 -7.06
C SER A 30 -22.41 3.71 -8.45
N ASP A 31 -22.74 2.50 -8.93
CA ASP A 31 -23.35 2.31 -10.26
C ASP A 31 -24.71 2.99 -10.38
N LYS A 32 -25.55 2.85 -9.35
CA LYS A 32 -26.89 3.49 -9.33
C LYS A 32 -26.79 5.00 -9.24
N VAL A 33 -25.78 5.51 -8.55
CA VAL A 33 -25.54 6.96 -8.46
C VAL A 33 -25.01 7.48 -9.80
N ALA A 34 -24.05 6.79 -10.43
CA ALA A 34 -23.53 7.14 -11.74
C ALA A 34 -24.64 7.18 -12.81
N ALA A 35 -25.55 6.19 -12.84
CA ALA A 35 -26.68 6.19 -13.76
C ALA A 35 -27.62 7.39 -13.56
N LYS A 36 -27.91 7.77 -12.31
CA LYS A 36 -28.74 8.95 -11.99
C LYS A 36 -28.05 10.26 -12.34
N VAL A 37 -26.73 10.33 -12.17
CA VAL A 37 -25.94 11.52 -12.53
C VAL A 37 -25.86 11.65 -14.04
N SER A 38 -25.67 10.55 -14.78
CA SER A 38 -25.68 10.53 -16.27
C SER A 38 -26.97 11.14 -16.82
N GLN A 39 -28.14 10.69 -16.34
CA GLN A 39 -29.43 11.25 -16.76
C GLN A 39 -29.64 12.74 -16.42
N ARG A 40 -29.00 13.23 -15.36
CA ARG A 40 -29.08 14.66 -14.99
C ARG A 40 -28.11 15.50 -15.80
N LEU A 41 -26.96 14.92 -16.11
CA LEU A 41 -25.94 15.52 -16.94
C LEU A 41 -26.46 15.71 -18.36
N GLU A 42 -27.04 14.67 -18.99
CA GLU A 42 -27.69 14.74 -20.31
C GLU A 42 -28.69 15.90 -20.36
N LYS A 43 -29.65 15.94 -19.43
CA LYS A 43 -30.65 17.03 -19.36
C LYS A 43 -30.05 18.43 -19.20
N ARG A 44 -28.89 18.54 -18.57
CA ARG A 44 -28.20 19.83 -18.38
C ARG A 44 -27.39 20.21 -19.62
N MET A 45 -26.80 19.23 -20.30
CA MET A 45 -26.14 19.43 -21.59
C MET A 45 -27.14 19.87 -22.67
N ASP A 46 -28.35 19.32 -22.71
CA ASP A 46 -29.42 19.76 -23.62
C ASP A 46 -29.76 21.26 -23.45
N ILE A 47 -29.73 21.74 -22.19
CA ILE A 47 -29.98 23.15 -21.88
C ILE A 47 -28.82 24.02 -22.35
N LEU A 48 -27.58 23.58 -22.12
CA LEU A 48 -26.37 24.28 -22.56
C LEU A 48 -26.32 24.38 -24.10
N GLU A 49 -26.61 23.29 -24.81
CA GLU A 49 -26.62 23.25 -26.27
C GLU A 49 -27.64 24.22 -26.87
N ARG A 50 -28.82 24.34 -26.25
CA ARG A 50 -29.83 25.32 -26.66
C ARG A 50 -29.30 26.77 -26.57
N TYR A 51 -28.62 27.13 -25.48
CA TYR A 51 -28.04 28.46 -25.31
C TYR A 51 -26.83 28.68 -26.23
N MET A 52 -26.01 27.65 -26.50
CA MET A 52 -24.93 27.74 -27.47
C MET A 52 -25.44 27.96 -28.89
N SER A 53 -26.52 27.27 -29.26
CA SER A 53 -27.20 27.44 -30.56
C SER A 53 -27.79 28.84 -30.71
N GLU A 54 -28.40 29.38 -29.64
CA GLU A 54 -28.88 30.75 -29.59
C GLU A 54 -27.74 31.78 -29.72
N ALA A 55 -26.60 31.52 -29.08
CA ALA A 55 -25.41 32.36 -29.17
C ALA A 55 -24.82 32.43 -30.58
N LEU A 56 -24.89 31.32 -31.34
CA LEU A 56 -24.49 31.24 -32.74
C LEU A 56 -25.48 31.93 -33.69
N ALA A 57 -26.78 31.82 -33.42
CA ALA A 57 -27.82 32.42 -34.26
C ALA A 57 -27.91 33.95 -34.12
N THR A 58 -27.42 34.49 -32.99
CA THR A 58 -27.46 35.93 -32.69
C THR A 58 -26.47 36.71 -33.56
N ASP A 59 -26.82 37.94 -33.95
CA ASP A 59 -25.97 38.81 -34.78
C ASP A 59 -24.55 38.95 -34.23
N HIS A 60 -23.58 38.45 -35.01
CA HIS A 60 -22.15 38.46 -34.74
C HIS A 60 -21.54 39.85 -34.54
N ARG A 61 -22.27 40.93 -34.84
CA ARG A 61 -21.80 42.31 -34.62
C ARG A 61 -22.26 42.92 -33.29
N LYS A 62 -23.23 42.30 -32.63
CA LYS A 62 -23.80 42.78 -31.37
C LYS A 62 -23.24 41.98 -30.20
N TRP A 63 -23.16 42.62 -29.04
CA TRP A 63 -22.81 41.93 -27.80
C TRP A 63 -23.85 40.82 -27.52
N LEU A 64 -23.38 39.64 -27.10
CA LEU A 64 -24.25 38.53 -26.72
C LEU A 64 -24.88 38.82 -25.36
N ASP A 65 -26.21 38.83 -25.30
CA ASP A 65 -26.95 38.92 -24.05
C ASP A 65 -27.91 37.73 -23.95
N LEU A 66 -27.53 36.73 -23.16
CA LEU A 66 -28.33 35.55 -22.89
C LEU A 66 -29.03 35.74 -21.54
N GLU A 67 -30.24 36.29 -21.56
CA GLU A 67 -31.04 36.47 -20.35
C GLU A 67 -31.37 35.12 -19.71
N GLY A 68 -31.04 34.96 -18.43
CA GLY A 68 -31.40 33.78 -17.64
C GLY A 68 -30.47 32.57 -17.80
N LEU A 69 -29.23 32.74 -18.30
CA LEU A 69 -28.23 31.67 -18.28
C LEU A 69 -27.96 31.21 -16.82
N PRO A 70 -28.07 29.90 -16.51
CA PRO A 70 -27.77 29.37 -15.18
C PRO A 70 -26.31 29.63 -14.74
N GLU A 71 -26.10 29.85 -13.44
CA GLU A 71 -24.75 30.12 -12.87
C GLU A 71 -23.76 28.96 -13.03
N ASP A 72 -24.24 27.73 -13.22
CA ASP A 72 -23.43 26.53 -13.46
C ASP A 72 -22.95 26.38 -14.91
N MET A 73 -23.35 27.28 -15.81
CA MET A 73 -23.02 27.24 -17.24
C MET A 73 -22.19 28.46 -17.64
N VAL A 74 -21.23 28.27 -18.54
CA VAL A 74 -20.36 29.31 -19.06
C VAL A 74 -20.37 29.26 -20.59
N ILE A 75 -20.53 30.42 -21.24
CA ILE A 75 -20.57 30.51 -22.71
C ILE A 75 -19.65 31.64 -23.16
N TYR A 76 -18.65 31.32 -23.99
CA TYR A 76 -17.72 32.27 -24.58
C TYR A 76 -17.92 32.26 -26.10
N ARG A 77 -18.09 33.43 -26.71
CA ARG A 77 -18.23 33.56 -28.16
C ARG A 77 -17.01 34.27 -28.75
N TYR A 78 -16.35 33.58 -29.65
CA TYR A 78 -15.19 34.07 -30.41
C TYR A 78 -15.58 34.31 -31.86
N VAL A 79 -15.19 35.45 -32.41
CA VAL A 79 -15.39 35.80 -33.82
C VAL A 79 -14.01 36.07 -34.41
N TYR A 80 -13.63 35.32 -35.44
CA TYR A 80 -12.28 35.36 -36.03
C TYR A 80 -11.15 35.15 -35.00
N ASP A 81 -11.30 34.15 -34.14
CA ASP A 81 -10.39 33.80 -33.03
C ASP A 81 -10.21 34.88 -31.94
N THR A 82 -10.99 35.96 -31.99
CA THR A 82 -11.00 36.99 -30.94
C THR A 82 -12.24 36.86 -30.07
N LEU A 83 -12.06 36.89 -28.74
CA LEU A 83 -13.17 36.84 -27.79
C LEU A 83 -14.03 38.10 -27.99
N GLN A 84 -15.29 37.90 -28.35
CA GLN A 84 -16.21 38.99 -28.59
C GLN A 84 -17.06 39.29 -27.35
N SER A 85 -17.62 38.25 -26.72
CA SER A 85 -18.53 38.35 -25.58
C SER A 85 -18.56 37.04 -24.80
N TRP A 86 -18.87 37.10 -23.52
CA TRP A 86 -19.02 35.93 -22.66
C TRP A 86 -20.17 36.12 -21.66
N ASN A 87 -20.76 35.00 -21.23
CA ASN A 87 -21.74 34.91 -20.16
C ASN A 87 -21.21 33.90 -19.13
N ASN A 88 -21.08 34.36 -17.88
CA ASN A 88 -20.30 33.72 -16.81
C ASN A 88 -18.82 33.52 -17.20
N GLN A 89 -17.94 33.21 -16.24
CA GLN A 89 -16.49 33.24 -16.48
C GLN A 89 -15.82 31.90 -16.17
N PHE A 90 -14.97 31.42 -17.09
CA PHE A 90 -14.07 30.31 -16.81
C PHE A 90 -12.92 30.78 -15.88
N PRO A 91 -12.47 29.97 -14.91
CA PRO A 91 -11.37 30.33 -14.00
C PRO A 91 -9.98 30.21 -14.63
N VAL A 92 -9.84 30.62 -15.89
CA VAL A 92 -8.62 30.49 -16.69
C VAL A 92 -7.89 31.83 -16.71
N ILE A 93 -6.55 31.79 -16.56
CA ILE A 93 -5.69 32.98 -16.55
C ILE A 93 -5.54 33.60 -17.95
N ASN A 94 -5.60 32.77 -18.99
CA ASN A 94 -5.50 33.18 -20.39
C ASN A 94 -6.67 32.59 -21.20
N ASP A 95 -7.54 33.43 -21.75
CA ASP A 95 -8.69 33.08 -22.57
C ASP A 95 -8.44 33.27 -24.08
N ASP A 96 -7.20 33.55 -24.46
CA ASP A 96 -6.77 33.66 -25.85
C ASP A 96 -6.66 32.29 -26.51
N ILE A 97 -7.51 32.05 -27.52
CA ILE A 97 -7.50 30.86 -28.37
C ILE A 97 -6.89 31.13 -29.76
N GLY A 98 -6.30 32.32 -29.94
CA GLY A 98 -5.76 32.79 -31.20
C GLY A 98 -4.63 31.91 -31.74
N SER A 99 -4.87 31.32 -32.92
CA SER A 99 -3.81 30.68 -33.72
C SER A 99 -3.02 31.68 -34.57
N ARG A 100 -3.53 32.92 -34.70
CA ARG A 100 -2.97 33.98 -35.54
C ARG A 100 -1.88 34.75 -34.80
N LEU A 101 -0.63 34.54 -35.22
CA LEU A 101 0.53 35.36 -34.88
C LEU A 101 0.30 36.82 -35.31
N ILE A 102 -0.20 37.68 -34.41
CA ILE A 102 -0.33 39.11 -34.68
C ILE A 102 0.45 39.88 -33.60
N PHE A 103 1.71 40.15 -33.96
CA PHE A 103 2.75 40.95 -33.29
C PHE A 103 3.53 40.32 -32.12
N HIS A 104 4.85 40.23 -32.31
CA HIS A 104 5.84 40.00 -31.25
C HIS A 104 5.71 41.07 -30.17
N ARG A 105 5.03 40.77 -29.07
CA ARG A 105 5.21 41.52 -27.82
C ARG A 105 6.65 41.34 -27.34
N LEU A 106 7.27 42.42 -26.89
CA LEU A 106 8.66 42.51 -26.37
C LEU A 106 8.91 41.72 -25.07
N SER A 107 8.09 40.72 -24.75
CA SER A 107 8.22 39.88 -23.55
C SER A 107 8.61 38.45 -23.91
N ASN A 108 9.64 37.96 -23.23
CA ASN A 108 10.24 36.62 -23.29
C ASN A 108 9.31 35.48 -23.76
N LEU A 109 9.63 34.87 -24.91
CA LEU A 109 8.96 33.71 -25.51
C LEU A 109 9.21 32.35 -24.81
N LYS A 110 9.77 32.35 -23.58
CA LYS A 110 10.05 31.11 -22.83
C LYS A 110 8.90 30.62 -21.94
N GLY A 111 7.71 31.20 -22.03
CA GLY A 111 6.59 30.79 -21.17
C GLY A 111 5.24 31.43 -21.50
N GLY A 112 4.84 31.46 -22.78
CA GLY A 112 3.44 31.74 -23.10
C GLY A 112 2.60 30.56 -22.64
N LEU A 113 1.80 30.72 -21.58
CA LEU A 113 0.78 29.71 -21.23
C LEU A 113 -0.23 29.66 -22.38
N SER A 114 -0.27 28.56 -23.13
CA SER A 114 -1.37 28.26 -24.03
C SER A 114 -2.66 28.17 -23.22
N SER A 115 -3.74 28.76 -23.72
CA SER A 115 -5.04 28.63 -23.06
C SER A 115 -5.51 27.18 -23.13
N PRO A 116 -5.95 26.55 -22.03
CA PRO A 116 -6.62 25.25 -22.08
C PRO A 116 -7.92 25.28 -22.89
N LEU A 117 -8.47 26.48 -23.20
CA LEU A 117 -9.62 26.64 -24.09
C LEU A 117 -9.26 26.44 -25.57
N ALA A 118 -7.97 26.53 -25.94
CA ALA A 118 -7.51 26.29 -27.30
C ALA A 118 -7.57 24.79 -27.68
N ASP A 119 -7.40 23.91 -26.69
CA ASP A 119 -7.39 22.45 -26.83
C ASP A 119 -8.81 21.84 -26.71
N VAL A 120 -9.85 22.66 -26.62
CA VAL A 120 -11.24 22.19 -26.58
C VAL A 120 -11.65 21.68 -27.96
N GLU A 121 -12.26 20.49 -27.99
CA GLU A 121 -12.73 19.81 -29.20
C GLU A 121 -14.24 20.05 -29.44
N GLU A 122 -14.75 19.58 -30.59
CA GLU A 122 -16.20 19.60 -30.90
C GLU A 122 -16.98 18.60 -30.04
N THR A 123 -16.30 17.58 -29.51
CA THR A 123 -16.86 16.58 -28.60
C THR A 123 -16.75 17.00 -27.13
N PRO A 124 -17.75 16.72 -26.28
CA PRO A 124 -17.72 17.01 -24.85
C PRO A 124 -16.52 16.37 -24.12
N GLY A 125 -15.67 17.20 -23.53
CA GLY A 125 -14.52 16.76 -22.74
C GLY A 125 -14.61 17.19 -21.27
N PHE A 126 -14.24 16.29 -20.35
CA PHE A 126 -14.11 16.63 -18.93
C PHE A 126 -12.72 17.23 -18.65
N ILE A 127 -12.65 18.56 -18.46
CA ILE A 127 -11.40 19.33 -18.41
C ILE A 127 -11.29 20.13 -17.11
N ASN A 128 -10.08 20.19 -16.56
CA ASN A 128 -9.75 21.08 -15.44
C ASN A 128 -9.37 22.47 -15.97
N LEU A 129 -10.10 23.50 -15.54
CA LEU A 129 -9.85 24.89 -15.94
C LEU A 129 -9.30 25.74 -14.77
N GLY A 130 -8.60 25.12 -13.82
CA GLY A 130 -7.90 25.78 -12.71
C GLY A 130 -8.48 25.39 -11.36
N SER A 131 -9.40 26.21 -10.82
CA SER A 131 -10.09 25.94 -9.55
C SER A 131 -11.31 25.03 -9.68
N LYS A 132 -11.83 24.85 -10.91
CA LYS A 132 -13.06 24.12 -11.20
C LYS A 132 -12.88 23.20 -12.40
N TRP A 133 -13.62 22.09 -12.40
CA TRP A 133 -13.75 21.12 -13.47
C TRP A 133 -15.06 21.33 -14.22
N TYR A 134 -14.95 21.29 -15.54
CA TYR A 134 -16.07 21.50 -16.45
C TYR A 134 -16.17 20.38 -17.47
N ILE A 135 -17.38 20.14 -17.98
CA ILE A 135 -17.56 19.50 -19.29
C ILE A 135 -17.63 20.60 -20.33
N VAL A 136 -16.69 20.61 -21.27
CA VAL A 136 -16.49 21.71 -22.23
C VAL A 136 -16.45 21.15 -23.64
N TYR A 137 -17.07 21.86 -24.58
CA TYR A 137 -16.94 21.63 -26.02
C TYR A 137 -17.19 22.94 -26.77
N TYR A 138 -16.89 22.97 -28.06
CA TYR A 138 -17.22 24.11 -28.91
C TYR A 138 -18.14 23.72 -30.07
N VAL A 139 -18.89 24.72 -30.53
CA VAL A 139 -19.65 24.66 -31.79
C VAL A 139 -19.21 25.85 -32.64
N THR A 140 -19.06 25.62 -33.95
CA THR A 140 -18.63 26.65 -34.90
C THR A 140 -19.67 26.85 -36.01
N ASP A 141 -19.79 28.09 -36.47
CA ASP A 141 -20.53 28.43 -37.70
C ASP A 141 -19.57 28.66 -38.88
N TYR A 142 -20.12 28.68 -40.10
CA TYR A 142 -19.40 28.90 -41.36
C TYR A 142 -18.66 30.25 -41.44
N VAL A 143 -19.03 31.23 -40.59
CA VAL A 143 -18.46 32.59 -40.56
C VAL A 143 -17.25 32.71 -39.61
N SER A 144 -16.61 31.60 -39.22
CA SER A 144 -15.52 31.59 -38.23
C SER A 144 -15.95 32.16 -36.86
N CYS A 145 -17.20 31.89 -36.47
CA CYS A 145 -17.69 32.12 -35.12
C CYS A 145 -17.60 30.82 -34.33
N LYS A 146 -16.82 30.82 -33.24
CA LYS A 146 -16.61 29.68 -32.36
C LYS A 146 -17.24 29.99 -31.00
N VAL A 147 -18.23 29.21 -30.59
CA VAL A 147 -18.85 29.30 -29.28
C VAL A 147 -18.36 28.15 -28.42
N ILE A 148 -17.69 28.45 -27.31
CA ILE A 148 -17.25 27.48 -26.32
C ILE A 148 -18.25 27.48 -25.16
N GLY A 149 -18.82 26.32 -24.86
CA GLY A 149 -19.74 26.14 -23.74
C GLY A 149 -19.15 25.21 -22.69
N GLY A 150 -19.38 25.52 -21.42
CA GLY A 150 -18.93 24.71 -20.30
C GLY A 150 -20.00 24.53 -19.24
N LEU A 151 -20.12 23.32 -18.70
CA LEU A 151 -20.98 22.99 -17.56
C LEU A 151 -20.11 22.66 -16.34
N GLU A 152 -20.31 23.34 -15.22
CA GLU A 152 -19.55 23.11 -13.98
C GLU A 152 -19.94 21.76 -13.35
N VAL A 153 -18.93 20.93 -13.10
CA VAL A 153 -19.09 19.59 -12.51
C VAL A 153 -18.54 19.53 -11.09
N GLU A 154 -17.36 20.10 -10.85
CA GLU A 154 -16.67 20.05 -9.54
C GLU A 154 -15.90 21.35 -9.29
N ASN A 155 -15.95 21.88 -8.07
CA ASN A 155 -15.10 22.97 -7.59
C ASN A 155 -14.11 22.44 -6.56
N THR A 156 -12.82 22.65 -6.79
CA THR A 156 -11.74 22.15 -5.91
C THR A 156 -11.44 23.08 -4.73
N PHE A 157 -11.81 24.36 -4.83
CA PHE A 157 -11.64 25.35 -3.74
C PHE A 157 -12.96 25.52 -3.00
N TYR A 158 -13.11 24.77 -1.91
CA TYR A 158 -14.30 24.83 -1.06
C TYR A 158 -14.13 25.85 0.07
N THR A 159 -15.03 26.83 0.14
CA THR A 159 -15.18 27.75 1.29
C THR A 159 -16.62 27.90 1.77
N ASP A 160 -17.62 27.29 1.11
CA ASP A 160 -19.03 27.57 1.39
C ASP A 160 -19.74 26.41 2.12
N VAL A 161 -20.16 26.66 3.37
CA VAL A 161 -20.75 25.70 4.31
C VAL A 161 -22.11 25.15 3.84
N ASN A 162 -22.74 25.80 2.85
CA ASN A 162 -24.07 25.42 2.33
C ASN A 162 -24.03 24.66 0.98
N SER A 163 -22.86 24.51 0.35
CA SER A 163 -22.69 23.75 -0.89
C SER A 163 -22.22 22.32 -0.58
N SER A 164 -22.65 21.32 -1.37
CA SER A 164 -22.46 19.89 -1.06
C SER A 164 -21.02 19.58 -0.65
N GLU A 165 -20.82 18.93 0.50
CA GLU A 165 -19.52 18.73 1.19
C GLU A 165 -18.39 18.06 0.37
N ASN A 166 -18.61 17.74 -0.91
CA ASN A 166 -17.82 16.85 -1.75
C ASN A 166 -17.24 17.45 -3.04
N GLY A 167 -17.20 18.76 -3.23
CA GLY A 167 -16.69 19.30 -4.49
C GLY A 167 -17.77 19.57 -5.55
N ALA A 168 -18.82 18.75 -5.55
CA ALA A 168 -19.69 18.60 -6.72
C ALA A 168 -20.67 19.75 -6.91
N SER A 169 -20.99 20.06 -8.17
CA SER A 169 -22.07 21.00 -8.51
C SER A 169 -23.41 20.56 -7.88
N PRO A 170 -24.12 21.46 -7.16
CA PRO A 170 -25.38 21.12 -6.48
C PRO A 170 -26.46 20.67 -7.47
N VAL A 171 -26.32 21.06 -8.74
CA VAL A 171 -27.21 20.72 -9.84
C VAL A 171 -27.17 19.23 -10.17
N LEU A 172 -26.00 18.61 -10.08
CA LEU A 172 -25.83 17.17 -10.32
C LEU A 172 -26.36 16.32 -9.16
N LYS A 173 -26.58 16.93 -7.98
CA LYS A 173 -27.11 16.30 -6.75
C LYS A 173 -26.36 15.02 -6.41
N ILE A 174 -25.03 15.10 -6.41
CA ILE A 174 -24.14 14.01 -6.03
C ILE A 174 -24.06 13.97 -4.49
N PRO A 175 -24.40 12.84 -3.83
CA PRO A 175 -24.35 12.77 -2.38
C PRO A 175 -22.92 12.94 -1.84
N ALA A 176 -22.78 13.59 -0.68
CA ALA A 176 -21.50 13.93 -0.06
C ALA A 176 -20.50 12.76 0.13
N ARG A 177 -21.00 11.52 0.25
CA ARG A 177 -20.19 10.31 0.38
C ARG A 177 -19.53 9.83 -0.92
N PHE A 178 -19.75 10.53 -2.03
CA PHE A 178 -19.16 10.20 -3.32
C PHE A 178 -18.32 11.36 -3.82
N SER A 179 -17.16 11.06 -4.39
CA SER A 179 -16.32 12.03 -5.09
C SER A 179 -16.21 11.72 -6.57
N ILE A 180 -15.91 12.78 -7.31
CA ILE A 180 -15.68 12.74 -8.74
C ILE A 180 -14.17 12.49 -8.95
N LYS A 181 -13.85 11.62 -9.91
CA LYS A 181 -12.48 11.28 -10.31
C LYS A 181 -12.39 11.23 -11.82
N THR A 182 -11.21 11.51 -12.33
CA THR A 182 -10.83 11.37 -13.73
C THR A 182 -10.85 9.90 -14.18
N LEU A 183 -10.94 9.67 -15.50
CA LEU A 183 -11.10 8.32 -16.08
C LEU A 183 -9.88 7.40 -15.89
N ASP A 184 -8.71 7.97 -15.69
CA ASP A 184 -7.45 7.28 -15.38
C ASP A 184 -7.45 6.64 -13.98
N TYR A 185 -8.34 7.08 -13.08
CA TYR A 185 -8.44 6.52 -11.74
C TYR A 185 -8.98 5.08 -11.77
N THR A 186 -8.39 4.21 -10.96
CA THR A 186 -8.78 2.79 -10.87
C THR A 186 -9.93 2.60 -9.86
N GLY A 187 -11.02 1.98 -10.30
CA GLY A 187 -12.24 1.79 -9.50
C GLY A 187 -13.29 2.88 -9.70
N GLY A 188 -14.42 2.75 -8.99
CA GLY A 188 -15.60 3.61 -9.18
C GLY A 188 -16.44 3.24 -10.41
N SER A 189 -17.50 4.01 -10.64
CA SER A 189 -18.47 3.80 -11.71
C SER A 189 -18.45 4.98 -12.67
N ALA A 190 -18.33 4.73 -13.97
CA ALA A 190 -18.29 5.78 -14.99
C ALA A 190 -19.66 6.43 -15.18
N VAL A 191 -19.66 7.76 -15.32
CA VAL A 191 -20.80 8.57 -15.77
C VAL A 191 -20.67 8.75 -17.26
N TYR A 192 -21.77 8.50 -17.97
CA TYR A 192 -21.80 8.55 -19.43
C TYR A 192 -22.60 9.77 -19.89
N LEU A 193 -22.16 10.34 -21.00
CA LEU A 193 -22.90 11.29 -21.82
C LEU A 193 -22.93 10.72 -23.24
N ASP A 194 -24.11 10.42 -23.79
CA ASP A 194 -24.28 9.85 -25.13
C ASP A 194 -23.37 8.65 -25.45
N SER A 195 -23.19 7.75 -24.47
CA SER A 195 -22.33 6.55 -24.52
C SER A 195 -20.83 6.79 -24.30
N GLU A 196 -20.38 8.03 -24.17
CA GLU A 196 -18.99 8.37 -23.88
C GLU A 196 -18.78 8.58 -22.37
N PRO A 197 -17.75 7.95 -21.77
CA PRO A 197 -17.46 8.11 -20.36
C PRO A 197 -16.81 9.47 -20.10
N MET A 198 -17.41 10.30 -19.25
CA MET A 198 -16.89 11.64 -18.94
C MET A 198 -15.99 11.62 -17.71
N PHE A 199 -16.47 11.07 -16.61
CA PHE A 199 -15.76 10.98 -15.33
C PHE A 199 -16.26 9.79 -14.52
N LYS A 200 -15.57 9.43 -13.44
CA LYS A 200 -15.94 8.35 -12.53
C LYS A 200 -16.46 8.89 -11.21
N ILE A 201 -17.47 8.22 -10.67
CA ILE A 201 -17.94 8.43 -9.31
C ILE A 201 -17.37 7.32 -8.44
N LEU A 202 -16.62 7.73 -7.42
CA LEU A 202 -16.08 6.85 -6.41
C LEU A 202 -16.83 7.04 -5.11
N ALA A 203 -17.24 5.95 -4.46
CA ALA A 203 -17.70 6.02 -3.08
C ALA A 203 -16.49 6.35 -2.21
N GLU A 204 -16.44 7.55 -1.66
CA GLU A 204 -15.46 7.85 -0.63
C GLU A 204 -15.85 7.06 0.62
N THR A 205 -15.01 6.12 1.01
CA THR A 205 -14.95 5.71 2.41
C THR A 205 -14.34 6.88 3.19
N ARG A 206 -15.09 8.00 3.33
CA ARG A 206 -14.73 9.03 4.30
C ARG A 206 -14.65 8.35 5.67
N PRO A 207 -13.72 8.80 6.54
CA PRO A 207 -13.56 8.28 7.89
C PRO A 207 -14.69 8.78 8.81
N ASP A 208 -15.93 8.89 8.31
CA ASP A 208 -17.11 8.78 9.18
C ASP A 208 -17.26 7.30 9.50
N VAL A 209 -16.40 6.89 10.43
CA VAL A 209 -16.23 5.56 10.97
C VAL A 209 -17.61 4.90 11.11
N PRO A 210 -17.99 3.92 10.25
CA PRO A 210 -18.90 2.91 10.75
C PRO A 210 -18.23 2.38 12.01
N LEU A 211 -18.93 2.42 13.15
CA LEU A 211 -18.39 2.15 14.49
C LEU A 211 -17.42 0.94 14.55
N MET A 212 -17.56 -0.02 13.62
CA MET A 212 -16.51 -0.94 13.20
C MET A 212 -16.53 -1.19 11.67
N ASP A 213 -15.37 -1.35 11.05
CA ASP A 213 -15.19 -1.83 9.66
C ASP A 213 -15.91 -3.18 9.47
N ALA A 214 -16.63 -3.37 8.35
CA ALA A 214 -17.36 -4.60 8.02
C ALA A 214 -16.48 -5.85 8.09
N SER A 215 -15.17 -5.69 7.84
CA SER A 215 -14.15 -6.73 8.03
C SER A 215 -14.00 -7.12 9.50
N LEU A 216 -13.85 -6.15 10.41
CA LEU A 216 -13.71 -6.36 11.86
C LEU A 216 -14.94 -7.05 12.46
N LEU A 217 -16.16 -6.68 12.05
CA LEU A 217 -17.39 -7.35 12.53
C LEU A 217 -17.39 -8.86 12.24
N ARG A 218 -16.89 -9.27 11.07
CA ARG A 218 -16.83 -10.69 10.70
C ARG A 218 -15.80 -11.43 11.54
N TRP A 219 -14.67 -10.81 11.87
CA TRP A 219 -13.69 -11.39 12.78
C TRP A 219 -14.27 -11.56 14.20
N PHE A 220 -15.00 -10.57 14.72
CA PHE A 220 -15.72 -10.73 15.98
C PHE A 220 -16.78 -11.82 15.91
N ALA A 221 -17.56 -11.90 14.83
CA ALA A 221 -18.54 -12.97 14.63
C ALA A 221 -17.87 -14.36 14.68
N LEU A 222 -16.73 -14.53 14.02
CA LEU A 222 -15.95 -15.78 14.06
C LEU A 222 -15.44 -16.12 15.47
N ILE A 223 -14.96 -15.13 16.22
CA ILE A 223 -14.51 -15.33 17.61
C ILE A 223 -15.68 -15.76 18.50
N PHE A 224 -16.82 -15.06 18.45
CA PHE A 224 -18.00 -15.42 19.24
C PHE A 224 -18.57 -16.78 18.85
N PHE A 225 -18.56 -17.11 17.56
CA PHE A 225 -18.97 -18.42 17.08
C PHE A 225 -18.04 -19.54 17.58
N SER A 226 -16.73 -19.31 17.57
CA SER A 226 -15.74 -20.23 18.15
C SER A 226 -16.02 -20.50 19.62
N VAL A 227 -16.26 -19.43 20.40
CA VAL A 227 -16.61 -19.52 21.83
C VAL A 227 -17.92 -20.28 22.02
N ALA A 228 -18.93 -20.03 21.18
CA ALA A 228 -20.21 -20.72 21.22
C ALA A 228 -20.06 -22.23 21.03
N ILE A 229 -19.22 -22.67 20.08
CA ILE A 229 -18.94 -24.10 19.83
C ILE A 229 -18.27 -24.74 21.05
N VAL A 230 -17.28 -24.07 21.65
CA VAL A 230 -16.60 -24.58 22.85
C VAL A 230 -17.57 -24.69 24.03
N LEU A 231 -18.44 -23.70 24.23
CA LEU A 231 -19.48 -23.73 25.27
C LEU A 231 -20.53 -24.84 25.02
N TYR A 232 -20.93 -25.04 23.77
CA TYR A 232 -21.81 -26.13 23.36
C TYR A 232 -21.18 -27.48 23.71
N LEU A 233 -19.92 -27.69 23.35
CA LEU A 233 -19.18 -28.91 23.66
C LEU A 233 -19.00 -29.12 25.18
N TRP A 234 -18.83 -28.05 25.95
CA TRP A 234 -18.76 -28.14 27.40
C TRP A 234 -20.04 -28.71 28.00
N THR A 235 -21.20 -28.26 27.49
CA THR A 235 -22.52 -28.67 27.99
C THR A 235 -22.93 -30.05 27.49
N HIS A 236 -22.70 -30.36 26.21
CA HIS A 236 -23.06 -31.61 25.57
C HIS A 236 -21.81 -32.47 25.32
N ARG A 237 -21.32 -33.11 26.38
CA ARG A 237 -20.12 -33.96 26.31
C ARG A 237 -20.44 -35.32 25.68
N GLY A 238 -19.86 -35.61 24.54
CA GLY A 238 -20.06 -36.85 23.81
C GLY A 238 -19.08 -36.96 22.64
N ILE A 239 -18.87 -38.18 22.14
CA ILE A 239 -17.93 -38.39 21.03
C ILE A 239 -18.45 -37.77 19.72
N ARG A 240 -19.78 -37.84 19.50
CA ARG A 240 -20.43 -37.29 18.32
C ARG A 240 -20.41 -35.76 18.34
N SER A 241 -20.73 -35.16 19.48
CA SER A 241 -20.64 -33.71 19.64
C SER A 241 -19.21 -33.21 19.51
N TYR A 242 -18.21 -33.94 20.04
CA TYR A 242 -16.80 -33.62 19.82
C TYR A 242 -16.41 -33.64 18.34
N ALA A 243 -16.77 -34.71 17.61
CA ALA A 243 -16.45 -34.83 16.19
C ALA A 243 -17.10 -33.71 15.36
N VAL A 244 -18.39 -33.42 15.61
CA VAL A 244 -19.10 -32.32 14.93
C VAL A 244 -18.47 -30.96 15.27
N SER A 245 -18.18 -30.69 16.55
CA SER A 245 -17.56 -29.43 16.95
C SER A 245 -16.18 -29.24 16.32
N LEU A 246 -15.37 -30.30 16.23
CA LEU A 246 -14.08 -30.22 15.54
C LEU A 246 -14.22 -29.99 14.04
N LEU A 247 -15.15 -30.68 13.37
CA LEU A 247 -15.39 -30.50 11.95
C LEU A 247 -15.81 -29.05 11.65
N VAL A 248 -16.73 -28.51 12.44
CA VAL A 248 -17.18 -27.11 12.27
C VAL A 248 -16.03 -26.13 12.53
N LEU A 249 -15.22 -26.34 13.57
CA LEU A 249 -14.04 -25.48 13.83
C LEU A 249 -13.01 -25.57 12.71
N PHE A 250 -12.80 -26.75 12.12
CA PHE A 250 -11.90 -26.95 10.98
C PHE A 250 -12.41 -26.22 9.74
N CYS A 251 -13.67 -26.43 9.36
CA CYS A 251 -14.29 -25.72 8.23
C CYS A 251 -14.20 -24.20 8.43
N MET A 252 -14.50 -23.71 9.64
CA MET A 252 -14.40 -22.30 9.97
C MET A 252 -12.95 -21.78 9.85
N ALA A 253 -11.95 -22.51 10.38
CA ALA A 253 -10.55 -22.14 10.26
C ALA A 253 -10.10 -22.09 8.79
N VAL A 254 -10.52 -23.05 7.96
CA VAL A 254 -10.23 -23.07 6.51
C VAL A 254 -10.88 -21.87 5.81
N THR A 255 -12.14 -21.56 6.10
CA THR A 255 -12.81 -20.39 5.51
C THR A 255 -12.14 -19.07 5.92
N ALA A 256 -11.75 -18.93 7.19
CA ALA A 256 -11.01 -17.77 7.68
C ALA A 256 -9.63 -17.67 7.03
N PHE A 257 -8.94 -18.79 6.83
CA PHE A 257 -7.64 -18.84 6.17
C PHE A 257 -7.71 -18.41 4.70
N LEU A 258 -8.69 -18.95 3.95
CA LEU A 258 -8.93 -18.60 2.54
C LEU A 258 -9.40 -17.14 2.40
N TRP A 259 -10.22 -16.66 3.32
CA TRP A 259 -10.67 -15.28 3.31
C TRP A 259 -9.52 -14.31 3.64
N GLY A 260 -8.65 -14.66 4.59
CA GLY A 260 -7.43 -13.92 4.90
C GLY A 260 -6.49 -13.76 3.70
N MET A 261 -6.43 -14.75 2.79
CA MET A 261 -5.61 -14.66 1.57
C MET A 261 -6.09 -13.53 0.64
N ARG A 262 -7.39 -13.22 0.64
CA ARG A 262 -7.96 -12.14 -0.17
C ARG A 262 -7.74 -10.76 0.45
N LEU A 263 -7.31 -10.68 1.71
CA LEU A 263 -7.15 -9.44 2.46
C LEU A 263 -5.69 -8.94 2.54
N GLN A 264 -4.76 -9.58 1.82
CA GLN A 264 -3.32 -9.27 1.87
C GLN A 264 -2.98 -7.82 1.52
N SER A 265 -3.76 -7.18 0.65
CA SER A 265 -3.56 -5.79 0.22
C SER A 265 -4.32 -4.76 1.07
N SER A 266 -5.34 -5.18 1.83
CA SER A 266 -6.23 -4.26 2.55
C SER A 266 -5.97 -4.19 4.05
N VAL A 267 -5.46 -5.27 4.66
CA VAL A 267 -5.26 -5.36 6.12
C VAL A 267 -3.80 -5.67 6.43
N SER A 268 -3.16 -4.81 7.23
CA SER A 268 -1.74 -4.92 7.57
C SER A 268 -1.34 -6.26 8.20
N VAL A 269 -2.19 -6.84 9.05
CA VAL A 269 -1.96 -8.16 9.70
C VAL A 269 -1.90 -9.30 8.68
N PHE A 270 -2.60 -9.18 7.55
CA PHE A 270 -2.56 -10.16 6.47
C PHE A 270 -1.53 -9.81 5.39
N SER A 271 -0.80 -8.70 5.53
CA SER A 271 0.24 -8.31 4.59
C SER A 271 1.47 -9.23 4.73
N PRO A 272 2.01 -9.75 3.61
CA PRO A 272 3.26 -10.51 3.61
C PRO A 272 4.46 -9.71 4.16
N ASN A 273 4.40 -8.37 4.13
CA ASN A 273 5.48 -7.50 4.59
C ASN A 273 5.70 -7.55 6.11
N VAL A 274 4.67 -7.94 6.87
CA VAL A 274 4.78 -8.07 8.34
C VAL A 274 5.47 -9.38 8.71
N TYR A 275 5.08 -10.47 8.06
CA TYR A 275 5.64 -11.81 8.21
C TYR A 275 5.19 -12.67 7.04
N ALA A 276 6.12 -13.41 6.44
CA ALA A 276 5.81 -14.45 5.48
C ALA A 276 6.85 -15.58 5.60
N ASP A 277 6.37 -16.81 5.72
CA ASP A 277 7.21 -18.01 5.73
C ASP A 277 6.59 -19.13 4.88
N GLY A 278 6.88 -19.08 3.58
CA GLY A 278 6.42 -20.06 2.61
C GLY A 278 4.90 -20.03 2.32
N ARG A 279 4.37 -21.16 1.81
CA ARG A 279 2.99 -21.24 1.29
C ARG A 279 1.92 -21.34 2.39
N LEU A 280 2.23 -21.96 3.52
CA LEU A 280 1.27 -22.14 4.63
C LEU A 280 1.19 -20.90 5.52
N PHE A 281 2.30 -20.21 5.74
CA PHE A 281 2.35 -18.99 6.53
C PHE A 281 2.57 -17.77 5.64
N TYR A 282 1.61 -17.52 4.73
CA TYR A 282 1.69 -16.39 3.80
C TYR A 282 1.63 -15.01 4.48
N SER A 283 1.14 -14.94 5.72
CA SER A 283 1.01 -13.70 6.49
C SER A 283 1.03 -13.95 8.00
N PHE A 284 1.20 -12.88 8.79
CA PHE A 284 1.07 -12.92 10.24
C PHE A 284 -0.33 -13.38 10.70
N GLY A 285 -1.39 -12.87 10.05
CA GLY A 285 -2.76 -13.26 10.33
C GLY A 285 -3.03 -14.75 10.08
N ALA A 286 -2.44 -15.32 9.04
CA ALA A 286 -2.53 -16.76 8.77
C ALA A 286 -1.94 -17.59 9.91
N LEU A 287 -0.77 -17.20 10.43
CA LEU A 287 -0.14 -17.85 11.59
C LEU A 287 -1.02 -17.75 12.84
N LEU A 288 -1.65 -16.60 13.09
CA LEU A 288 -2.57 -16.44 14.22
C LEU A 288 -3.80 -17.36 14.10
N ILE A 289 -4.37 -17.51 12.90
CA ILE A 289 -5.52 -18.40 12.66
C ILE A 289 -5.12 -19.85 12.95
N VAL A 290 -3.96 -20.30 12.45
CA VAL A 290 -3.46 -21.67 12.69
C VAL A 290 -3.19 -21.91 14.17
N ASN A 291 -2.52 -20.97 14.86
CA ASN A 291 -2.26 -21.07 16.30
C ASN A 291 -3.55 -21.16 17.11
N THR A 292 -4.54 -20.33 16.77
CA THR A 292 -5.85 -20.32 17.43
C THR A 292 -6.58 -21.64 17.20
N TYR A 293 -6.53 -22.19 15.99
CA TYR A 293 -7.11 -23.50 15.68
C TYR A 293 -6.46 -24.63 16.49
N ILE A 294 -5.12 -24.67 16.57
CA ILE A 294 -4.39 -25.68 17.37
C ILE A 294 -4.79 -25.59 18.84
N PHE A 295 -4.85 -24.37 19.40
CA PHE A 295 -5.31 -24.14 20.76
C PHE A 295 -6.74 -24.66 20.97
N LEU A 296 -7.67 -24.30 20.10
CA LEU A 296 -9.08 -24.72 20.19
C LEU A 296 -9.24 -26.23 20.05
N TYR A 297 -8.45 -26.88 19.18
CA TYR A 297 -8.42 -28.33 19.03
C TYR A 297 -8.01 -29.03 20.33
N ILE A 298 -6.92 -28.57 20.96
CA ILE A 298 -6.44 -29.12 22.23
C ILE A 298 -7.45 -28.85 23.36
N LEU A 299 -8.04 -27.65 23.40
CA LEU A 299 -9.07 -27.29 24.37
C LEU A 299 -10.31 -28.19 24.26
N CYS A 300 -10.81 -28.44 23.05
CA CYS A 300 -11.95 -29.33 22.80
C CYS A 300 -11.64 -30.77 23.24
N THR A 301 -10.41 -31.22 23.00
CA THR A 301 -9.91 -32.54 23.39
C THR A 301 -9.84 -32.66 24.92
N TYR A 302 -9.34 -31.63 25.59
CA TYR A 302 -9.28 -31.53 27.05
C TYR A 302 -10.65 -31.54 27.72
N ILE A 303 -11.64 -30.83 27.15
CA ILE A 303 -13.02 -30.81 27.67
C ILE A 303 -13.62 -32.23 27.67
N ASN A 304 -13.35 -33.02 26.63
CA ASN A 304 -13.85 -34.38 26.48
C ASN A 304 -12.96 -35.47 27.09
N ARG A 305 -11.85 -35.11 27.76
CA ARG A 305 -10.90 -36.08 28.36
C ARG A 305 -11.56 -37.19 29.17
N LYS A 306 -12.59 -36.86 29.97
CA LYS A 306 -13.28 -37.83 30.84
C LYS A 306 -14.05 -38.89 30.04
N VAL A 307 -14.51 -38.56 28.83
CA VAL A 307 -15.20 -39.48 27.93
C VAL A 307 -14.19 -40.42 27.29
N PHE A 308 -13.04 -39.88 26.82
CA PHE A 308 -11.95 -40.69 26.28
C PHE A 308 -11.38 -41.66 27.32
N ILE A 309 -11.09 -41.18 28.52
CA ILE A 309 -10.57 -42.02 29.63
C ILE A 309 -11.59 -43.12 29.98
N ARG A 310 -12.88 -42.79 30.13
CA ARG A 310 -13.92 -43.79 30.42
C ARG A 310 -14.03 -44.84 29.32
N ARG A 311 -13.93 -44.45 28.05
CA ARG A 311 -13.97 -45.38 26.93
C ARG A 311 -12.72 -46.27 26.88
N ALA A 312 -11.55 -45.71 27.15
CA ALA A 312 -10.31 -46.48 27.22
C ALA A 312 -10.35 -47.50 28.36
N LEU A 313 -10.94 -47.16 29.51
CA LEU A 313 -11.16 -48.07 30.63
C LEU A 313 -12.22 -49.15 30.31
N HIS A 314 -13.35 -48.78 29.72
CA HIS A 314 -14.44 -49.72 29.39
C HIS A 314 -14.18 -50.63 28.19
N SER A 315 -13.19 -50.31 27.35
CA SER A 315 -12.84 -51.10 26.16
C SER A 315 -12.36 -52.52 26.53
N GLY A 316 -11.89 -52.74 27.77
CA GLY A 316 -11.36 -54.03 28.23
C GLY A 316 -10.04 -54.45 27.56
N LYS A 317 -9.63 -53.77 26.49
CA LYS A 317 -8.38 -54.00 25.77
C LYS A 317 -7.20 -53.48 26.58
N LYS A 318 -6.24 -54.35 26.90
CA LYS A 318 -4.98 -54.01 27.60
C LYS A 318 -4.24 -52.82 26.98
N PHE A 319 -4.36 -52.63 25.66
CA PHE A 319 -3.67 -51.57 24.91
C PHE A 319 -4.44 -50.24 24.76
N ALA A 320 -5.68 -50.11 25.23
CA ALA A 320 -6.48 -48.89 25.00
C ALA A 320 -5.96 -47.65 25.76
N MET A 321 -5.56 -47.82 27.02
CA MET A 321 -4.96 -46.76 27.83
C MET A 321 -3.56 -46.32 27.36
N PRO A 322 -2.61 -47.23 27.06
CA PRO A 322 -1.32 -46.83 26.50
C PRO A 322 -1.46 -46.22 25.10
N PHE A 323 -2.43 -46.65 24.28
CA PHE A 323 -2.70 -46.00 22.99
C PHE A 323 -3.18 -44.55 23.16
N TYR A 324 -4.12 -44.30 24.07
CA TYR A 324 -4.56 -42.94 24.41
C TYR A 324 -3.39 -42.08 24.90
N ALA A 325 -2.54 -42.61 25.79
CA ALA A 325 -1.38 -41.88 26.26
C ALA A 325 -0.35 -41.64 25.15
N GLY A 326 -0.06 -42.62 24.30
CA GLY A 326 0.81 -42.47 23.14
C GLY A 326 0.33 -41.35 22.23
N PHE A 327 -0.98 -41.31 21.94
CA PHE A 327 -1.58 -40.23 21.14
C PHE A 327 -1.40 -38.85 21.79
N ILE A 328 -1.66 -38.72 23.10
CA ILE A 328 -1.49 -37.43 23.80
C ILE A 328 -0.01 -37.03 23.91
N SER A 329 0.89 -37.99 24.11
CA SER A 329 2.35 -37.73 24.15
C SER A 329 2.87 -37.27 22.78
N VAL A 330 2.43 -37.90 21.68
CA VAL A 330 2.75 -37.46 20.32
C VAL A 330 2.22 -36.04 20.09
N LEU A 331 0.97 -35.77 20.50
CA LEU A 331 0.37 -34.44 20.38
C LEU A 331 1.13 -33.39 21.20
N LEU A 332 1.63 -33.75 22.39
CA LEU A 332 2.45 -32.89 23.24
C LEU A 332 3.79 -32.54 22.57
N ILE A 333 4.50 -33.55 22.07
CA ILE A 333 5.79 -33.36 21.37
C ILE A 333 5.58 -32.54 20.10
N ALA A 334 4.55 -32.85 19.31
CA ALA A 334 4.22 -32.10 18.10
C ALA A 334 3.89 -30.64 18.39
N THR A 335 3.13 -30.36 19.46
CA THR A 335 2.79 -28.98 19.86
C THR A 335 4.03 -28.22 20.34
N ALA A 336 4.91 -28.86 21.12
CA ALA A 336 6.16 -28.24 21.57
C ALA A 336 7.13 -27.96 20.41
N ALA A 337 7.29 -28.92 19.49
CA ALA A 337 8.09 -28.74 18.28
C ALA A 337 7.50 -27.63 17.39
N TYR A 338 6.18 -27.61 17.21
CA TYR A 338 5.47 -26.56 16.47
C TYR A 338 5.72 -25.17 17.08
N ILE A 339 5.61 -25.01 18.40
CA ILE A 339 5.89 -23.74 19.08
C ILE A 339 7.32 -23.27 18.81
N HIS A 340 8.30 -24.18 18.90
CA HIS A 340 9.70 -23.82 18.65
C HIS A 340 9.94 -23.41 17.19
N LEU A 341 9.46 -24.20 16.23
CA LEU A 341 9.64 -23.96 14.80
C LEU A 341 8.93 -22.69 14.35
N SER A 342 7.68 -22.49 14.77
CA SER A 342 6.90 -21.29 14.44
C SER A 342 7.48 -20.03 15.09
N LEU A 343 7.94 -20.11 16.35
CA LEU A 343 8.57 -18.96 17.01
C LEU A 343 9.89 -18.59 16.32
N ARG A 344 10.70 -19.58 15.95
CA ARG A 344 11.95 -19.35 15.20
C ARG A 344 11.67 -18.71 13.85
N SER A 345 10.72 -19.26 13.10
CA SER A 345 10.28 -18.71 11.82
C SER A 345 9.80 -17.26 11.97
N LEU A 346 8.95 -16.99 12.95
CA LEU A 346 8.44 -15.65 13.22
C LEU A 346 9.56 -14.67 13.54
N ILE A 347 10.52 -15.02 14.39
CA ILE A 347 11.61 -14.10 14.73
C ILE A 347 12.46 -13.78 13.50
N MET A 348 12.86 -14.81 12.73
CA MET A 348 13.76 -14.65 11.59
C MET A 348 13.09 -13.95 10.39
N ASN A 349 11.82 -14.27 10.09
CA ASN A 349 11.15 -13.91 8.84
C ASN A 349 10.06 -12.83 9.00
N SER A 350 9.97 -12.17 10.16
CA SER A 350 9.05 -11.04 10.38
C SER A 350 9.80 -9.73 10.59
N ASN A 351 9.09 -8.60 10.51
CA ASN A 351 9.60 -7.31 10.97
C ASN A 351 9.19 -6.99 12.42
N ILE A 352 8.63 -7.98 13.14
CA ILE A 352 8.11 -7.79 14.49
C ILE A 352 9.25 -7.87 15.50
N LEU A 353 9.42 -6.83 16.32
CA LEU A 353 10.32 -6.84 17.47
C LEU A 353 9.65 -7.56 18.65
N LEU A 354 10.36 -8.55 19.20
CA LEU A 354 9.96 -9.36 20.36
C LEU A 354 10.84 -9.08 21.59
N GLU A 355 11.67 -8.04 21.51
CA GLU A 355 12.56 -7.64 22.59
C GLU A 355 11.83 -6.71 23.56
N LEU A 356 11.32 -7.27 24.66
CA LEU A 356 10.50 -6.52 25.63
C LEU A 356 11.25 -5.37 26.33
N TYR A 357 12.59 -5.38 26.33
CA TYR A 357 13.39 -4.31 26.93
C TYR A 357 13.40 -3.02 26.09
N VAL A 358 13.04 -3.10 24.79
CA VAL A 358 12.91 -1.94 23.89
C VAL A 358 11.46 -1.48 23.86
N TRP A 359 10.98 -0.94 24.98
CA TRP A 359 9.55 -0.66 25.19
C TRP A 359 8.97 0.37 24.19
N SER A 360 9.81 1.30 23.70
CA SER A 360 9.41 2.35 22.75
C SER A 360 9.00 1.84 21.37
N ASN A 361 9.47 0.64 20.98
CA ASN A 361 9.25 0.09 19.64
C ASN A 361 8.24 -1.08 19.62
N LEU A 362 7.50 -1.28 20.71
CA LEU A 362 6.49 -2.34 20.77
C LEU A 362 5.28 -1.98 19.91
N SER A 363 4.94 -2.88 18.99
CA SER A 363 3.76 -2.76 18.13
C SER A 363 2.58 -3.57 18.67
N LEU A 364 1.36 -3.26 18.23
CA LEU A 364 0.18 -4.10 18.49
C LEU A 364 0.39 -5.56 18.04
N ASN A 365 1.15 -5.78 16.97
CA ASN A 365 1.47 -7.12 16.48
C ASN A 365 2.29 -7.92 17.50
N THR A 366 3.20 -7.25 18.23
CA THR A 366 3.97 -7.89 19.30
C THR A 366 3.06 -8.41 20.41
N LEU A 367 2.01 -7.66 20.78
CA LEU A 367 1.01 -8.10 21.76
C LEU A 367 0.25 -9.35 21.26
N TRP A 368 -0.18 -9.35 20.00
CA TRP A 368 -0.87 -10.50 19.39
C TRP A 368 0.00 -11.76 19.35
N VAL A 369 1.31 -11.62 19.11
CA VAL A 369 2.26 -12.72 19.19
C VAL A 369 2.26 -13.30 20.59
N TYR A 370 2.52 -12.50 21.63
CA TYR A 370 2.57 -13.00 23.00
C TYR A 370 1.25 -13.63 23.44
N LEU A 371 0.10 -13.05 23.09
CA LEU A 371 -1.21 -13.63 23.36
C LEU A 371 -1.38 -15.01 22.70
N SER A 372 -0.99 -15.13 21.42
CA SER A 372 -1.12 -16.37 20.67
C SER A 372 -0.21 -17.49 21.20
N TYR A 373 1.07 -17.19 21.46
CA TYR A 373 1.99 -18.21 21.96
C TYR A 373 1.77 -18.55 23.43
N THR A 374 1.27 -17.63 24.27
CA THR A 374 0.84 -17.96 25.63
C THR A 374 -0.35 -18.92 25.63
N ALA A 375 -1.29 -18.78 24.69
CA ALA A 375 -2.37 -19.75 24.49
C ALA A 375 -1.82 -21.14 24.07
N LEU A 376 -0.82 -21.20 23.18
CA LEU A 376 -0.17 -22.45 22.80
C LEU A 376 0.59 -23.10 23.96
N LEU A 377 1.31 -22.33 24.79
CA LEU A 377 1.94 -22.84 26.01
C LEU A 377 0.90 -23.34 27.01
N PHE A 378 -0.23 -22.64 27.17
CA PHE A 378 -1.33 -23.15 27.98
C PHE A 378 -1.85 -24.49 27.44
N SER A 379 -1.83 -24.71 26.12
CA SER A 379 -2.19 -26.00 25.53
C SER A 379 -1.25 -27.14 25.97
N ILE A 380 0.05 -26.86 26.12
CA ILE A 380 1.01 -27.82 26.70
C ILE A 380 0.57 -28.23 28.11
N LEU A 381 0.20 -27.26 28.96
CA LEU A 381 -0.31 -27.57 30.31
C LEU A 381 -1.54 -28.48 30.28
N LEU A 382 -2.48 -28.22 29.37
CA LEU A 382 -3.68 -29.04 29.20
C LEU A 382 -3.32 -30.48 28.81
N LEU A 383 -2.40 -30.66 27.85
CA LEU A 383 -1.93 -31.98 27.41
C LEU A 383 -1.20 -32.74 28.53
N VAL A 384 -0.30 -32.07 29.25
CA VAL A 384 0.41 -32.66 30.41
C VAL A 384 -0.58 -33.11 31.48
N GLN A 385 -1.67 -32.38 31.69
CA GLN A 385 -2.71 -32.80 32.63
C GLN A 385 -3.53 -33.99 32.12
N MET A 386 -3.72 -34.13 30.81
CA MET A 386 -4.41 -35.29 30.21
C MET A 386 -3.63 -36.60 30.37
N LEU A 387 -2.31 -36.54 30.60
CA LEU A 387 -1.45 -37.69 30.89
C LEU A 387 -1.53 -38.18 32.35
N LYS A 388 -2.13 -37.41 33.26
CA LYS A 388 -2.23 -37.72 34.69
C LYS A 388 -2.68 -39.16 35.02
N PRO A 389 -3.79 -39.70 34.46
CA PRO A 389 -4.28 -41.03 34.82
C PRO A 389 -3.28 -42.16 34.48
N LEU A 390 -2.44 -41.96 33.47
CA LEU A 390 -1.43 -42.93 33.07
C LEU A 390 -0.22 -42.88 34.02
N VAL A 391 0.30 -41.69 34.31
CA VAL A 391 1.44 -41.52 35.22
C VAL A 391 1.10 -42.04 36.61
N SER A 392 -0.11 -41.80 37.09
CA SER A 392 -0.57 -42.39 38.35
C SER A 392 -0.73 -43.91 38.30
N GLY A 393 -1.05 -44.46 37.13
CA GLY A 393 -1.21 -45.91 36.94
C GLY A 393 0.10 -46.67 36.77
N ILE A 394 1.12 -46.06 36.15
CA ILE A 394 2.42 -46.68 35.87
C ILE A 394 3.44 -46.39 36.99
N TYR A 395 3.52 -45.14 37.46
CA TYR A 395 4.56 -44.70 38.39
C TYR A 395 4.03 -44.39 39.80
N GLY A 396 2.71 -44.47 40.04
CA GLY A 396 2.10 -44.12 41.33
C GLY A 396 2.14 -42.62 41.69
N LEU A 397 2.75 -41.78 40.84
CA LEU A 397 2.94 -40.35 41.08
C LEU A 397 1.64 -39.56 40.89
N ARG A 398 1.14 -38.97 41.99
CA ARG A 398 0.00 -38.04 41.97
C ARG A 398 0.49 -36.60 41.85
N TYR A 399 0.65 -36.10 40.63
CA TYR A 399 0.95 -34.69 40.40
C TYR A 399 -0.32 -33.86 40.14
N ASN A 400 -0.26 -32.57 40.46
CA ASN A 400 -1.30 -31.60 40.16
C ASN A 400 -0.71 -30.42 39.38
N VAL A 401 -0.95 -30.43 38.05
CA VAL A 401 -0.46 -29.42 37.10
C VAL A 401 -0.99 -28.01 37.42
N PHE A 402 -2.19 -27.90 38.01
CA PHE A 402 -2.77 -26.61 38.38
C PHE A 402 -2.49 -26.20 39.83
N SER A 403 -1.51 -26.84 40.48
CA SER A 403 -1.01 -26.34 41.77
C SER A 403 -0.32 -24.98 41.57
N ARG A 404 -0.49 -24.05 42.52
CA ARG A 404 0.17 -22.73 42.48
C ARG A 404 1.67 -22.86 42.25
N LYS A 405 2.32 -23.78 42.99
CA LYS A 405 3.78 -24.03 42.86
C LYS A 405 4.17 -24.47 41.45
N PHE A 406 3.41 -25.38 40.84
CA PHE A 406 3.70 -25.87 39.49
C PHE A 406 3.49 -24.76 38.45
N LEU A 407 2.40 -23.99 38.57
CA LEU A 407 2.13 -22.87 37.68
C LEU A 407 3.21 -21.79 37.73
N PHE A 408 3.71 -21.45 38.92
CA PHE A 408 4.83 -20.50 39.06
C PHE A 408 6.11 -21.01 38.40
N VAL A 409 6.49 -22.28 38.64
CA VAL A 409 7.67 -22.88 38.01
C VAL A 409 7.52 -22.94 36.50
N TYR A 410 6.35 -23.37 36.01
CA TYR A 410 6.08 -23.45 34.58
C TYR A 410 6.10 -22.08 33.90
N ALA A 411 5.50 -21.05 34.52
CA ALA A 411 5.53 -19.69 34.02
C ALA A 411 6.98 -19.15 33.97
N GLY A 412 7.78 -19.42 35.00
CA GLY A 412 9.20 -19.07 35.01
C GLY A 412 10.00 -19.74 33.88
N LEU A 413 9.77 -21.03 33.63
CA LEU A 413 10.39 -21.75 32.52
C LEU A 413 9.97 -21.21 31.15
N CYS A 414 8.69 -20.86 30.99
CA CYS A 414 8.19 -20.26 29.75
C CYS A 414 8.77 -18.88 29.51
N ALA A 415 8.85 -18.05 30.55
CA ALA A 415 9.46 -16.72 30.48
C ALA A 415 10.94 -16.82 30.12
N LEU A 416 11.69 -17.71 30.78
CA LEU A 416 13.09 -18.00 30.45
C LEU A 416 13.23 -18.42 28.97
N TYR A 417 12.39 -19.35 28.51
CA TYR A 417 12.40 -19.81 27.12
C TYR A 417 12.18 -18.67 26.12
N PHE A 418 11.17 -17.81 26.33
CA PHE A 418 10.94 -16.68 25.44
C PHE A 418 12.08 -15.67 25.45
N THR A 419 12.63 -15.33 26.62
CA THR A 419 13.73 -14.38 26.72
C THR A 419 14.97 -14.91 26.01
N VAL A 420 15.31 -16.18 26.20
CA VAL A 420 16.46 -16.82 25.55
C VAL A 420 16.23 -16.94 24.03
N ALA A 421 15.04 -17.38 23.61
CA ALA A 421 14.73 -17.53 22.20
C ALA A 421 14.72 -16.18 21.47
N ALA A 422 14.06 -15.17 22.03
CA ALA A 422 14.00 -13.82 21.46
C ALA A 422 15.39 -13.17 21.41
N GLY A 423 16.19 -13.29 22.47
CA GLY A 423 17.53 -12.71 22.52
C GLY A 423 18.50 -13.36 21.53
N ASN A 424 18.61 -14.68 21.52
CA ASN A 424 19.57 -15.38 20.65
C ASN A 424 19.18 -15.29 19.18
N LEU A 425 17.91 -15.54 18.85
CA LEU A 425 17.44 -15.48 17.46
C LEU A 425 17.34 -14.03 16.95
N GLY A 426 16.97 -13.08 17.81
CA GLY A 426 16.94 -11.66 17.49
C GLY A 426 18.34 -11.13 17.15
N PHE A 427 19.33 -11.47 17.97
CA PHE A 427 20.72 -11.12 17.70
C PHE A 427 21.22 -11.71 16.38
N LYS A 428 20.93 -12.99 16.13
CA LYS A 428 21.33 -13.66 14.88
C LYS A 428 20.72 -12.97 13.65
N LYS A 429 19.43 -12.63 13.71
CA LYS A 429 18.74 -11.91 12.64
C LYS A 429 19.36 -10.54 12.38
N GLU A 430 19.70 -9.80 13.43
CA GLU A 430 20.33 -8.49 13.28
C GLU A 430 21.71 -8.59 12.64
N MET A 431 22.49 -9.59 13.04
CA MET A 431 23.78 -9.90 12.43
C MET A 431 23.65 -10.26 10.94
N ASP A 432 22.67 -11.10 10.57
CA ASP A 432 22.40 -11.46 9.18
C ASP A 432 22.00 -10.21 8.35
N ARG A 433 21.17 -9.33 8.92
CA ARG A 433 20.79 -8.06 8.30
C ARG A 433 21.99 -7.16 8.09
N LEU A 434 22.81 -6.96 9.11
CA LEU A 434 24.03 -6.16 9.03
C LEU A 434 25.01 -6.72 8.00
N MET A 435 25.14 -8.04 7.89
CA MET A 435 26.00 -8.68 6.89
C MET A 435 25.51 -8.40 5.46
N ILE A 436 24.20 -8.51 5.21
CA ILE A 436 23.60 -8.17 3.90
C ILE A 436 23.81 -6.69 3.58
N TRP A 437 23.60 -5.81 4.56
CA TRP A 437 23.80 -4.36 4.38
C TRP A 437 25.26 -4.03 4.13
N THR A 438 26.19 -4.68 4.82
CA THR A 438 27.64 -4.52 4.63
C THR A 438 28.06 -5.02 3.25
N ASN A 439 27.55 -6.17 2.80
CA ASN A 439 27.81 -6.69 1.45
C ASN A 439 27.24 -5.78 0.38
N ARG A 440 26.02 -5.28 0.57
CA ARG A 440 25.41 -4.32 -0.36
C ARG A 440 26.21 -3.03 -0.39
N LEU A 441 26.64 -2.50 0.75
CA LEU A 441 27.50 -1.33 0.82
C LEU A 441 28.85 -1.56 0.15
N ALA A 442 29.43 -2.76 0.28
CA ALA A 442 30.69 -3.12 -0.37
C ALA A 442 30.55 -3.30 -1.90
N ILE A 443 29.37 -3.68 -2.40
CA ILE A 443 29.08 -3.79 -3.83
C ILE A 443 28.68 -2.43 -4.43
N ASP A 444 27.82 -1.68 -3.75
CA ASP A 444 27.31 -0.39 -4.23
C ASP A 444 28.39 0.72 -4.13
N ARG A 445 29.39 0.56 -3.25
CA ARG A 445 30.59 1.41 -3.17
C ARG A 445 31.83 0.54 -3.05
N ASP A 446 32.64 0.48 -4.11
CA ASP A 446 33.99 -0.07 -4.00
C ASP A 446 34.85 0.88 -3.15
N LEU A 447 34.75 0.70 -1.84
CA LEU A 447 35.50 1.48 -0.85
C LEU A 447 37.01 1.37 -1.08
N GLY A 448 37.47 0.25 -1.66
CA GLY A 448 38.86 0.02 -2.02
C GLY A 448 39.30 0.95 -3.16
N LEU A 449 38.51 1.04 -4.22
CA LEU A 449 38.73 1.99 -5.32
C LEU A 449 38.68 3.44 -4.82
N GLU A 450 37.67 3.80 -4.02
CA GLU A 450 37.51 5.15 -3.48
C GLU A 450 38.72 5.62 -2.65
N LEU A 451 39.23 4.75 -1.78
CA LEU A 451 40.43 5.03 -0.99
C LEU A 451 41.67 5.17 -1.85
N GLN A 452 41.81 4.34 -2.90
CA GLN A 452 42.92 4.42 -3.84
C GLN A 452 42.87 5.72 -4.65
N LEU A 453 41.73 6.08 -5.23
CA LEU A 453 41.51 7.33 -5.96
C LEU A 453 41.84 8.55 -5.09
N ARG A 454 41.37 8.55 -3.84
CA ARG A 454 41.68 9.62 -2.88
C ARG A 454 43.17 9.76 -2.58
N SER A 455 43.90 8.64 -2.53
CA SER A 455 45.33 8.65 -2.23
C SER A 455 46.18 9.28 -3.35
N VAL A 456 45.73 9.18 -4.61
CA VAL A 456 46.46 9.67 -5.78
C VAL A 456 45.98 11.04 -6.26
N GLU A 457 44.78 11.46 -5.88
CA GLU A 457 44.13 12.70 -6.33
C GLU A 457 45.02 13.94 -6.23
N LYS A 458 45.64 14.15 -5.05
CA LYS A 458 46.51 15.31 -4.82
C LYS A 458 47.80 15.24 -5.64
N ASN A 459 48.29 14.04 -5.91
CA ASN A 459 49.51 13.84 -6.69
C ASN A 459 49.27 14.05 -8.18
N ILE A 460 48.10 13.64 -8.69
CA ILE A 460 47.66 13.93 -10.07
C ILE A 460 47.46 15.44 -10.24
N ALA A 461 46.79 16.10 -9.29
CA ALA A 461 46.52 17.54 -9.36
C ALA A 461 47.78 18.42 -9.36
N ASN A 462 48.89 17.91 -8.82
CA ASN A 462 50.15 18.63 -8.72
C ASN A 462 51.20 18.20 -9.76
N ASP A 463 50.87 17.28 -10.67
CA ASP A 463 51.80 16.87 -11.73
C ASP A 463 51.88 17.97 -12.82
N PRO A 464 53.05 18.61 -13.01
CA PRO A 464 53.21 19.72 -13.94
C PRO A 464 53.13 19.28 -15.41
N LEU A 465 53.24 17.98 -15.73
CA LEU A 465 53.21 17.51 -17.10
C LEU A 465 51.79 17.42 -17.67
N PHE A 466 50.77 17.17 -16.83
CA PHE A 466 49.39 17.12 -17.32
C PHE A 466 48.92 18.47 -17.87
N SER A 467 49.31 19.59 -17.25
CA SER A 467 48.97 20.93 -17.75
C SER A 467 49.65 21.24 -19.09
N THR A 468 50.85 20.72 -19.33
CA THR A 468 51.56 20.88 -20.61
C THR A 468 51.02 19.99 -21.72
N LEU A 469 50.62 18.76 -21.39
CA LEU A 469 50.14 17.77 -22.36
C LEU A 469 48.68 18.00 -22.76
N ALA A 470 47.86 18.54 -21.85
CA ALA A 470 46.44 18.83 -22.08
C ALA A 470 46.16 19.96 -23.09
N VAL A 471 47.21 20.57 -23.66
CA VAL A 471 47.08 21.62 -24.69
C VAL A 471 46.64 21.01 -26.04
N ASP A 472 46.99 19.75 -26.31
CA ASP A 472 46.64 19.06 -27.56
C ASP A 472 45.92 17.72 -27.31
N ALA A 473 44.81 17.51 -28.02
CA ALA A 473 43.98 16.30 -27.90
C ALA A 473 44.66 15.06 -28.49
N ALA A 474 45.65 15.25 -29.38
CA ALA A 474 46.49 14.17 -29.87
C ALA A 474 47.33 13.51 -28.76
N ASN A 475 47.46 14.16 -27.60
CA ASN A 475 48.23 13.66 -26.46
C ASN A 475 47.39 12.84 -25.46
N ASP A 476 46.10 12.61 -25.71
CA ASP A 476 45.21 11.89 -24.79
C ASP A 476 45.73 10.47 -24.47
N GLY A 477 46.32 9.78 -25.46
CA GLY A 477 46.97 8.48 -25.25
C GLY A 477 48.24 8.56 -24.39
N ILE A 478 49.00 9.65 -24.49
CA ILE A 478 50.21 9.89 -23.68
C ILE A 478 49.81 10.19 -22.23
N ILE A 479 48.75 10.97 -22.03
CA ILE A 479 48.17 11.28 -20.72
C ILE A 479 47.63 10.00 -20.07
N LEU A 480 46.91 9.17 -20.83
CA LEU A 480 46.36 7.90 -20.36
C LEU A 480 47.46 6.93 -19.91
N ASN A 481 48.51 6.76 -20.71
CA ASN A 481 49.65 5.90 -20.34
C ASN A 481 50.34 6.40 -19.06
N ARG A 482 50.54 7.71 -18.95
CA ARG A 482 51.14 8.30 -17.74
C ARG A 482 50.26 8.12 -16.50
N LEU A 483 48.94 8.28 -16.62
CA LEU A 483 47.99 8.03 -15.52
C LEU A 483 48.01 6.57 -15.11
N THR A 484 48.00 5.66 -16.08
CA THR A 484 48.00 4.22 -15.86
C THR A 484 49.27 3.74 -15.18
N GLU A 485 50.44 4.17 -15.64
CA GLU A 485 51.73 3.70 -15.10
C GLU A 485 52.05 4.28 -13.71
N ASN A 486 51.79 5.56 -13.49
CA ASN A 486 52.26 6.27 -12.28
C ASN A 486 51.22 6.37 -11.18
N TYR A 487 49.92 6.34 -11.49
CA TYR A 487 48.86 6.62 -10.52
C TYR A 487 47.81 5.50 -10.44
N PHE A 488 47.49 4.85 -11.54
CA PHE A 488 46.42 3.86 -11.64
C PHE A 488 46.88 2.44 -11.90
N ASN A 489 48.16 2.11 -11.65
CA ASN A 489 48.74 0.80 -12.00
C ASN A 489 47.94 -0.40 -11.45
N ARG A 490 47.39 -0.28 -10.23
CA ARG A 490 46.51 -1.30 -9.65
C ARG A 490 45.06 -1.21 -10.14
N ILE A 491 44.54 0.00 -10.33
CA ILE A 491 43.16 0.25 -10.77
C ILE A 491 42.96 -0.22 -12.21
N ALA A 492 43.95 -0.02 -13.09
CA ALA A 492 43.91 -0.39 -14.50
C ALA A 492 43.91 -1.91 -14.76
N GLN A 493 44.15 -2.74 -13.74
CA GLN A 493 44.02 -4.20 -13.85
C GLN A 493 42.55 -4.65 -13.81
N ASP A 494 41.73 -3.93 -13.05
CA ASP A 494 40.33 -4.28 -12.78
C ASP A 494 39.32 -3.32 -13.44
N TYR A 495 39.78 -2.15 -13.89
CA TYR A 495 38.93 -1.08 -14.43
C TYR A 495 39.49 -0.52 -15.75
N ASP A 496 38.57 -0.25 -16.70
CA ASP A 496 38.90 0.43 -17.95
C ASP A 496 38.98 1.95 -17.72
N ILE A 497 40.06 2.57 -18.21
CA ILE A 497 40.36 3.98 -17.97
C ILE A 497 40.42 4.69 -19.32
N SER A 498 39.58 5.71 -19.48
CA SER A 498 39.60 6.60 -20.64
C SER A 498 39.86 8.03 -20.21
N VAL A 499 40.62 8.75 -21.03
CA VAL A 499 40.94 10.16 -20.82
C VAL A 499 40.34 10.95 -21.98
N THR A 500 39.74 12.10 -21.65
CA THR A 500 39.24 13.05 -22.63
C THR A 500 39.63 14.45 -22.18
N THR A 501 40.43 15.14 -22.99
CA THR A 501 40.82 16.52 -22.71
C THR A 501 39.73 17.49 -23.18
N CYS A 502 39.34 18.42 -22.31
CA CYS A 502 38.36 19.46 -22.63
C CYS A 502 39.06 20.83 -22.61
N ARG A 503 39.01 21.60 -23.70
CA ARG A 503 39.68 22.90 -23.77
C ARG A 503 38.80 24.05 -23.26
N ASP A 504 39.40 25.02 -22.59
CA ASP A 504 38.68 26.23 -22.13
C ASP A 504 38.09 27.06 -23.29
N SER A 505 38.74 27.06 -24.46
CA SER A 505 38.23 27.72 -25.68
C SER A 505 37.00 27.04 -26.28
N GLU A 506 36.74 25.80 -25.89
CA GLU A 506 35.60 24.98 -26.28
C GLU A 506 34.45 25.07 -25.25
N LEU A 507 34.75 25.39 -23.99
CA LEU A 507 33.80 25.66 -22.90
C LEU A 507 33.19 27.08 -22.92
N ARG A 508 33.89 28.06 -23.49
CA ARG A 508 33.42 29.45 -23.65
C ARG A 508 33.42 29.84 -25.13
N PRO A 509 32.25 29.84 -25.81
CA PRO A 509 32.20 30.33 -27.18
C PRO A 509 32.60 31.80 -27.18
N SER A 510 33.73 32.11 -27.82
CA SER A 510 34.03 33.48 -28.21
C SER A 510 32.91 33.94 -29.14
N SER A 511 32.38 35.14 -28.87
CA SER A 511 31.27 35.73 -29.63
C SER A 511 31.58 35.73 -31.13
N GLY A 512 31.00 34.77 -31.86
CA GLY A 512 31.11 34.69 -33.33
C GLY A 512 31.60 33.36 -33.91
N ARG A 513 32.07 32.37 -33.13
CA ARG A 513 32.50 31.06 -33.67
C ARG A 513 31.60 29.94 -33.13
N ARG A 514 30.99 29.16 -34.04
CA ARG A 514 30.19 27.98 -33.67
C ARG A 514 31.10 26.94 -32.98
N PRO A 515 30.70 26.35 -31.84
CA PRO A 515 31.42 25.25 -31.21
C PRO A 515 31.46 24.03 -32.13
N SER A 516 32.55 23.26 -32.10
CA SER A 516 32.66 21.99 -32.84
C SER A 516 31.78 20.91 -32.18
N VAL A 517 31.31 19.91 -32.94
CA VAL A 517 30.41 18.86 -32.43
C VAL A 517 31.05 18.10 -31.23
N SER A 518 32.36 17.86 -31.26
CA SER A 518 33.11 17.22 -30.17
C SER A 518 33.16 18.05 -28.87
N SER A 519 33.11 19.39 -28.97
CA SER A 519 33.14 20.29 -27.81
C SER A 519 31.81 20.36 -27.05
N MET A 520 30.71 20.11 -27.75
CA MET A 520 29.37 20.11 -27.13
C MET A 520 29.13 18.81 -26.36
N GLU A 521 29.63 17.68 -26.88
CA GLU A 521 29.53 16.36 -26.24
C GLU A 521 30.37 16.26 -24.96
N SER A 522 31.58 16.82 -24.92
CA SER A 522 32.46 16.75 -23.75
C SER A 522 31.96 17.62 -22.58
N LEU A 523 31.45 18.81 -22.87
CA LEU A 523 30.85 19.71 -21.89
C LEU A 523 29.52 19.16 -21.34
N GLU A 524 28.68 18.60 -22.20
CA GLU A 524 27.43 17.96 -21.78
C GLU A 524 27.72 16.71 -20.93
N TYR A 525 28.71 15.91 -21.32
CA TYR A 525 29.18 14.76 -20.53
C TYR A 525 29.67 15.17 -19.14
N PHE A 526 30.52 16.20 -19.04
CA PHE A 526 31.05 16.72 -17.77
C PHE A 526 29.94 17.30 -16.87
N ASN A 527 29.04 18.12 -17.43
CA ASN A 527 27.92 18.69 -16.69
C ASN A 527 26.92 17.63 -16.21
N ARG A 528 26.67 16.60 -17.04
CA ARG A 528 25.83 15.47 -16.64
C ARG A 528 26.45 14.71 -15.47
N LYS A 529 27.74 14.41 -15.53
CA LYS A 529 28.48 13.73 -14.45
C LYS A 529 28.51 14.54 -13.16
N LEU A 530 28.72 15.86 -13.22
CA LEU A 530 28.65 16.75 -12.06
C LEU A 530 27.25 16.82 -11.43
N ARG A 531 26.19 16.72 -12.23
CA ARG A 531 24.80 16.76 -11.75
C ARG A 531 24.33 15.45 -11.14
N THR A 532 24.83 14.31 -11.63
CA THR A 532 24.34 12.98 -11.22
C THR A 532 25.31 12.22 -10.32
N GLY A 533 26.58 12.60 -10.27
CA GLY A 533 27.59 11.90 -9.50
C GLY A 533 27.73 12.42 -8.07
N THR A 534 28.32 11.60 -7.21
CA THR A 534 28.51 11.89 -5.79
C THR A 534 29.99 11.89 -5.47
N PRO A 535 30.55 13.00 -4.96
CA PRO A 535 31.98 13.07 -4.71
C PRO A 535 32.41 12.00 -3.71
N VAL A 536 33.57 11.37 -3.97
CA VAL A 536 34.12 10.29 -3.14
C VAL A 536 34.32 10.72 -1.68
N ALA A 537 34.63 12.00 -1.45
CA ALA A 537 34.71 12.61 -0.12
C ALA A 537 34.38 14.11 -0.17
N SER A 538 34.10 14.71 0.99
CA SER A 538 34.00 16.17 1.14
C SER A 538 35.33 16.82 0.74
N ASN A 539 35.35 17.47 -0.44
CA ASN A 539 36.51 18.08 -1.13
C ASN A 539 37.30 17.18 -2.11
N SER A 540 36.76 16.04 -2.54
CA SER A 540 37.36 15.26 -3.65
C SER A 540 36.91 15.78 -5.01
N ARG A 541 37.82 15.78 -5.97
CA ARG A 541 37.62 16.06 -7.40
C ARG A 541 37.19 14.81 -8.19
N PHE A 542 37.22 13.62 -7.58
CA PHE A 542 36.64 12.40 -8.14
C PHE A 542 35.16 12.28 -7.74
N ILE A 543 34.32 11.91 -8.71
CA ILE A 543 32.85 11.97 -8.66
C ILE A 543 32.22 10.66 -9.15
#